data_AF-A0A0A9XV99-F1
#
_entry.id   AF-A0A0A9XV99-F1
#
_cell.length_a   1.000
_cell.length_b   1.000
_cell.length_c   1.000
_cell.angle_alpha   90.00
_cell.angle_beta   90.00
_cell.angle_gamma   90.00
#
_symmetry.space_group_name_H-M   'P 1'
#
loop_
_entity.id
_entity.type
_entity.pdbx_description
1 polymer ?
#
loop_
_entity_poly.entity_id
_entity_poly.type
_entity_poly.pdbx_seq_one_letter_code
_entity_poly.pdbx_strand_id
1 'polypeptide(L)'
;MDTEFPGVVARPIGEFRSTADYQYQLLRCNVDLLRIIQLGLTFLDESGKPPAGSYSTWQFNFKFNLSEDMYAQDSIDLLQNSGIQFKKHEEEGIDPLDFAELLMTSGIVLMENVKMLSFHSGYDFGYLLKLLTDDHLPNDEGDFFELLKIYFPTVYDVKYLMKSCKNLKGGLQEVADQLELTRVGPQHQAGSDSLLTGMAFFKMREGDSSNLSSLNLELLLCPCKLHRKICD
;
A
#
# COMPACT_ATOMS: atom_id res chain seq x y z
N MET A 1 0.01 -4.87 3.96
CA MET A 1 0.35 -4.81 2.52
C MET A 1 1.16 -3.56 2.31
N ASP A 2 2.11 -3.62 1.37
CA ASP A 2 2.95 -2.50 0.95
C ASP A 2 3.42 -2.74 -0.50
N THR A 3 3.79 -1.70 -1.25
CA THR A 3 4.32 -1.84 -2.62
C THR A 3 5.60 -1.04 -2.84
N GLU A 4 6.47 -1.53 -3.73
CA GLU A 4 7.60 -0.75 -4.25
C GLU A 4 7.37 -0.43 -5.72
N PHE A 5 7.66 0.80 -6.11
CA PHE A 5 7.42 1.32 -7.45
C PHE A 5 8.41 2.45 -7.77
N PRO A 6 8.59 2.84 -9.04
CA PRO A 6 9.70 3.70 -9.46
C PRO A 6 9.48 5.20 -9.21
N GLY A 7 8.79 5.54 -8.11
CA GLY A 7 8.58 6.91 -7.66
C GLY A 7 7.52 7.68 -8.46
N VAL A 8 7.79 8.96 -8.69
CA VAL A 8 6.88 9.93 -9.33
C VAL A 8 7.69 10.69 -10.39
N VAL A 9 7.25 10.63 -11.64
CA VAL A 9 7.94 11.23 -12.80
C VAL A 9 7.15 12.36 -13.45
N ALA A 10 5.84 12.43 -13.21
CA ALA A 10 4.95 13.39 -13.83
C ALA A 10 4.17 14.20 -12.79
N ARG A 11 3.77 15.42 -13.18
CA ARG A 11 2.81 16.24 -12.45
C ARG A 11 1.63 16.56 -13.37
N PRO A 12 0.38 16.44 -12.89
CA PRO A 12 -0.78 16.77 -13.70
C PRO A 12 -0.81 18.28 -13.96
N ILE A 13 -1.16 18.68 -15.18
CA ILE A 13 -1.30 20.08 -15.59
C ILE A 13 -2.78 20.40 -15.70
N GLY A 14 -3.24 21.46 -15.06
CA GLY A 14 -4.63 21.91 -15.13
C GLY A 14 -5.09 22.68 -13.90
N GLU A 15 -6.38 22.98 -13.87
CA GLU A 15 -7.06 23.49 -12.68
C GLU A 15 -7.66 22.32 -11.90
N PHE A 16 -7.55 22.37 -10.57
CA PHE A 16 -8.01 21.31 -9.67
C PHE A 16 -9.07 21.87 -8.71
N ARG A 17 -10.08 21.06 -8.42
CA ARG A 17 -11.21 21.48 -7.56
C ARG A 17 -10.78 21.69 -6.11
N SER A 18 -9.74 20.98 -5.67
CA SER A 18 -9.19 21.06 -4.32
C SER A 18 -7.77 20.49 -4.27
N THR A 19 -7.09 20.63 -3.11
CA THR A 19 -5.82 19.94 -2.86
C THR A 19 -5.97 18.41 -2.91
N ALA A 20 -7.08 17.86 -2.43
CA ALA A 20 -7.34 16.42 -2.49
C ALA A 20 -7.45 15.93 -3.94
N ASP A 21 -8.19 16.67 -4.77
CA ASP A 21 -8.31 16.40 -6.20
C ASP A 21 -6.94 16.46 -6.90
N TYR A 22 -6.13 17.48 -6.63
CA TYR A 22 -4.76 17.56 -7.15
C TYR A 22 -3.92 16.33 -6.75
N GLN A 23 -4.03 15.90 -5.49
CA GLN A 23 -3.27 14.76 -4.99
C GLN A 23 -3.72 13.43 -5.62
N TYR A 24 -5.02 13.26 -5.83
CA TYR A 24 -5.56 12.13 -6.57
C TYR A 24 -5.09 12.15 -8.03
N GLN A 25 -5.17 13.28 -8.72
CA GLN A 25 -4.68 13.38 -10.11
C GLN A 25 -3.17 13.14 -10.22
N LEU A 26 -2.39 13.53 -9.21
CA LEU A 26 -0.96 13.24 -9.14
C LEU A 26 -0.69 11.74 -8.97
N LEU A 27 -1.44 11.07 -8.11
CA LEU A 27 -1.38 9.61 -7.96
C LEU A 27 -1.76 8.93 -9.26
N ARG A 28 -2.94 9.27 -9.80
CA ARG A 28 -3.48 8.69 -11.03
C ARG A 28 -2.49 8.75 -12.18
N CYS A 29 -1.98 9.95 -12.49
CA CYS A 29 -1.10 10.11 -13.64
C CYS A 29 0.19 9.30 -13.51
N ASN A 30 0.75 9.17 -12.29
CA ASN A 30 1.97 8.38 -12.10
C ASN A 30 1.69 6.88 -12.07
N VAL A 31 0.63 6.42 -11.40
CA VAL A 31 0.26 5.00 -11.39
C VAL A 31 -0.07 4.51 -12.79
N ASP A 32 -0.79 5.29 -13.61
CA ASP A 32 -1.10 4.92 -14.98
C ASP A 32 0.15 4.80 -15.86
N LEU A 33 1.13 5.72 -15.68
CA LEU A 33 2.36 5.75 -16.47
C LEU A 33 3.40 4.71 -16.04
N LEU A 34 3.48 4.40 -14.75
CA LEU A 34 4.56 3.62 -14.16
C LEU A 34 4.14 2.17 -13.91
N ARG A 35 5.13 1.30 -13.69
CA ARG A 35 4.93 -0.12 -13.41
C ARG A 35 5.33 -0.43 -11.97
N ILE A 36 4.55 -1.28 -11.32
CA ILE A 36 4.87 -1.82 -10.00
C ILE A 36 6.15 -2.68 -10.06
N ILE A 37 6.97 -2.65 -9.01
CA ILE A 37 8.21 -3.42 -8.90
C ILE A 37 8.04 -4.57 -7.90
N GLN A 38 7.48 -4.28 -6.72
CA GLN A 38 7.16 -5.31 -5.71
C GLN A 38 5.79 -5.11 -5.08
N LEU A 39 5.21 -6.22 -4.61
CA LEU A 39 4.08 -6.24 -3.68
C LEU A 39 4.41 -7.15 -2.50
N GLY A 40 4.14 -6.66 -1.30
CA GLY A 40 4.30 -7.40 -0.06
C GLY A 40 2.95 -7.71 0.58
N LEU A 41 2.66 -8.99 0.79
CA LEU A 41 1.48 -9.45 1.51
C LEU A 41 1.90 -10.22 2.77
N THR A 42 1.49 -9.71 3.92
CA THR A 42 1.63 -10.39 5.21
C THR A 42 0.25 -10.77 5.72
N PHE A 43 0.09 -12.03 6.13
CA PHE A 43 -1.16 -12.60 6.60
C PHE A 43 -1.11 -12.82 8.10
N LEU A 44 -2.11 -12.29 8.80
CA LEU A 44 -2.25 -12.32 10.25
C LEU A 44 -3.70 -12.63 10.61
N ASP A 45 -3.91 -13.32 11.73
CA ASP A 45 -5.24 -13.53 12.29
C ASP A 45 -5.78 -12.30 13.04
N GLU A 46 -6.99 -12.40 13.58
CA GLU A 46 -7.64 -11.30 14.32
C GLU A 46 -6.86 -10.84 15.57
N SER A 47 -5.98 -11.68 16.10
CA SER A 47 -5.11 -11.39 17.24
C SER A 47 -3.73 -10.86 16.84
N GLY A 48 -3.44 -10.80 15.53
CA GLY A 48 -2.15 -10.36 15.00
C GLY A 48 -1.12 -11.48 14.95
N LYS A 49 -1.54 -12.74 15.07
CA LYS A 49 -0.63 -13.89 14.98
C LYS A 49 -0.50 -14.35 13.53
N PRO A 50 0.72 -14.73 13.10
CA PRO A 50 0.92 -15.34 11.79
C PRO A 50 0.25 -16.73 11.72
N PRO A 51 -0.04 -17.24 10.50
CA PRO A 51 -0.51 -18.62 10.33
C PRO A 51 0.52 -19.62 10.87
N ALA A 52 0.08 -20.82 11.25
CA ALA A 52 0.92 -21.86 11.84
C ALA A 52 2.02 -22.44 10.90
N GLY A 53 2.08 -21.98 9.65
CA GLY A 53 3.08 -22.40 8.67
C GLY A 53 4.44 -21.69 8.85
N SER A 54 5.40 -22.07 8.01
CA SER A 54 6.77 -21.52 8.05
C SER A 54 6.87 -20.08 7.52
N TYR A 55 5.84 -19.59 6.83
CA TYR A 55 5.82 -18.29 6.18
C TYR A 55 4.51 -17.57 6.48
N SER A 56 4.62 -16.28 6.81
CA SER A 56 3.48 -15.36 6.98
C SER A 56 3.48 -14.24 5.95
N THR A 57 4.58 -14.08 5.21
CA THR A 57 4.86 -12.92 4.36
C THR A 57 5.38 -13.39 3.02
N TRP A 58 4.77 -12.87 1.96
CA TRP A 58 5.13 -13.10 0.57
C TRP A 58 5.54 -11.78 -0.07
N GLN A 59 6.68 -11.80 -0.77
CA GLN A 59 7.16 -10.69 -1.58
C GLN A 59 7.11 -11.11 -3.05
N PHE A 60 6.19 -10.51 -3.78
CA PHE A 60 6.03 -10.71 -5.21
C PHE A 60 6.93 -9.71 -5.93
N ASN A 61 7.77 -10.22 -6.85
CA ASN A 61 8.73 -9.41 -7.60
C ASN A 61 8.26 -9.37 -9.06
N PHE A 62 7.77 -8.22 -9.52
CA PHE A 62 7.19 -8.08 -10.85
C PHE A 62 8.23 -7.81 -11.92
N LYS A 63 7.87 -8.14 -13.16
CA LYS A 63 8.70 -7.85 -14.32
C LYS A 63 8.90 -6.34 -14.48
N PHE A 64 10.16 -5.92 -14.54
CA PHE A 64 10.56 -4.52 -14.67
C PHE A 64 11.88 -4.42 -15.42
N ASN A 65 11.96 -3.54 -16.42
CA ASN A 65 13.13 -3.35 -17.28
C ASN A 65 13.59 -1.88 -17.25
N LEU A 66 14.79 -1.62 -16.70
CA LEU A 66 15.38 -0.27 -16.62
C LEU A 66 15.70 0.34 -17.99
N SER A 67 15.70 -0.43 -19.07
CA SER A 67 15.94 0.09 -20.43
C SER A 67 14.64 0.50 -21.14
N GLU A 68 13.50 -0.02 -20.71
CA GLU A 68 12.20 0.14 -21.38
C GLU A 68 11.20 0.93 -20.54
N ASP A 69 11.15 0.66 -19.23
CA ASP A 69 10.15 1.22 -18.34
C ASP A 69 10.58 2.61 -17.82
N MET A 70 9.60 3.50 -17.60
CA MET A 70 9.85 4.82 -17.02
C MET A 70 10.10 4.74 -15.51
N TYR A 71 10.96 5.61 -15.00
CA TYR A 71 11.26 5.69 -13.57
C TYR A 71 11.85 7.03 -13.14
N ALA A 72 11.77 7.33 -11.85
CA ALA A 72 12.56 8.38 -11.20
C ALA A 72 13.92 7.81 -10.75
N GLN A 73 15.02 8.47 -11.14
CA GLN A 73 16.38 7.98 -10.85
C GLN A 73 16.63 7.77 -9.35
N ASP A 74 16.26 8.74 -8.52
CA ASP A 74 16.43 8.68 -7.06
C ASP A 74 15.71 7.47 -6.45
N SER A 75 14.55 7.09 -7.00
CA SER A 75 13.80 5.91 -6.53
C SER A 75 14.48 4.60 -6.92
N ILE A 76 15.02 4.50 -8.14
CA ILE A 76 15.79 3.32 -8.55
C ILE A 76 17.07 3.19 -7.71
N ASP A 77 17.79 4.28 -7.49
CA ASP A 77 19.00 4.26 -6.69
C ASP A 77 18.71 3.82 -5.24
N LEU A 78 17.63 4.35 -4.66
CA LEU A 78 17.18 3.92 -3.33
C LEU A 78 16.85 2.43 -3.31
N LEU A 79 16.04 1.94 -4.26
CA LEU A 79 15.64 0.54 -4.32
C LEU A 79 16.84 -0.41 -4.55
N GLN A 80 17.79 -0.02 -5.40
CA GLN A 80 19.04 -0.77 -5.59
C GLN A 80 19.85 -0.86 -4.29
N ASN A 81 19.99 0.27 -3.57
CA ASN A 81 20.67 0.32 -2.28
C ASN A 81 19.95 -0.52 -1.21
N SER A 82 18.63 -0.65 -1.31
CA SER A 82 17.79 -1.51 -0.47
C SER A 82 17.83 -2.98 -0.86
N GLY A 83 18.56 -3.34 -1.92
CA GLY A 83 18.82 -4.73 -2.32
C GLY A 83 17.93 -5.27 -3.44
N ILE A 84 17.19 -4.42 -4.15
CA ILE A 84 16.41 -4.83 -5.32
C ILE A 84 17.35 -5.25 -6.47
N GLN A 85 17.14 -6.47 -6.97
CA GLN A 85 17.93 -7.05 -8.04
C GLN A 85 17.24 -6.84 -9.39
N PHE A 86 17.31 -5.64 -9.96
CA PHE A 86 16.58 -5.28 -11.20
C PHE A 86 16.83 -6.22 -12.37
N LYS A 87 18.05 -6.79 -12.50
CA LYS A 87 18.33 -7.81 -13.52
C LYS A 87 17.43 -9.05 -13.38
N LYS A 88 17.15 -9.50 -12.15
CA LYS A 88 16.21 -10.60 -11.91
C LYS A 88 14.76 -10.19 -12.13
N HIS A 89 14.39 -8.95 -11.86
CA HIS A 89 13.07 -8.46 -12.23
C HIS A 89 12.88 -8.51 -13.76
N GLU A 90 13.90 -8.14 -14.53
CA GLU A 90 13.84 -8.21 -15.99
C GLU A 90 13.73 -9.65 -16.52
N GLU A 91 14.57 -10.56 -16.00
CA GLU A 91 14.73 -11.92 -16.51
C GLU A 91 13.69 -12.92 -15.94
N GLU A 92 13.30 -12.76 -14.67
CA GLU A 92 12.52 -13.73 -13.89
C GLU A 92 11.30 -13.11 -13.20
N GLY A 93 11.03 -11.82 -13.42
CA GLY A 93 9.93 -11.12 -12.77
C GLY A 93 8.56 -11.64 -13.19
N ILE A 94 7.64 -11.62 -12.24
CA ILE A 94 6.25 -12.06 -12.41
C ILE A 94 5.55 -11.15 -13.43
N ASP A 95 4.84 -11.74 -14.39
CA ASP A 95 3.95 -10.98 -15.26
C ASP A 95 2.78 -10.42 -14.42
N PRO A 96 2.54 -9.10 -14.44
CA PRO A 96 1.47 -8.50 -13.65
C PRO A 96 0.09 -9.11 -13.93
N LEU A 97 -0.23 -9.47 -15.18
CA LEU A 97 -1.54 -10.01 -15.53
C LEU A 97 -1.74 -11.44 -15.03
N ASP A 98 -0.70 -12.28 -15.14
CA ASP A 98 -0.72 -13.63 -14.57
C ASP A 98 -0.96 -13.58 -13.05
N PHE A 99 -0.32 -12.62 -12.36
CA PHE A 99 -0.56 -12.41 -10.95
C PHE A 99 -1.98 -11.92 -10.66
N ALA A 100 -2.50 -10.97 -11.45
CA ALA A 100 -3.84 -10.41 -11.28
C ALA A 100 -4.91 -11.49 -11.41
N GLU A 101 -4.79 -12.40 -12.39
CA GLU A 101 -5.69 -13.53 -12.60
C GLU A 101 -5.75 -14.43 -11.35
N LEU A 102 -4.59 -14.79 -10.80
CA LEU A 102 -4.49 -15.61 -9.60
C LEU A 102 -5.03 -14.88 -8.35
N LEU A 103 -4.71 -13.59 -8.20
CA LEU A 103 -5.17 -12.80 -7.07
C LEU A 103 -6.70 -12.65 -7.07
N MET A 104 -7.31 -12.45 -8.25
CA MET A 104 -8.75 -12.27 -8.42
C MET A 104 -9.57 -13.42 -7.82
N THR A 105 -9.09 -14.66 -7.95
CA THR A 105 -9.80 -15.87 -7.48
C THR A 105 -9.24 -16.45 -6.17
N SER A 106 -8.26 -15.77 -5.56
CA SER A 106 -7.56 -16.24 -4.35
C SER A 106 -8.39 -16.16 -3.05
N GLY A 107 -9.45 -15.34 -3.04
CA GLY A 107 -10.18 -14.99 -1.83
C GLY A 107 -9.52 -13.90 -0.98
N ILE A 108 -8.50 -13.20 -1.50
CA ILE A 108 -7.87 -12.03 -0.84
C ILE A 108 -8.61 -10.73 -1.16
N VAL A 109 -9.11 -10.61 -2.38
CA VAL A 109 -9.86 -9.44 -2.88
C VAL A 109 -11.33 -9.79 -3.05
N LEU A 110 -12.22 -8.79 -3.10
CA LEU A 110 -13.67 -8.94 -3.25
C LEU A 110 -14.36 -9.67 -2.07
N MET A 111 -13.68 -9.83 -0.94
CA MET A 111 -14.16 -10.60 0.22
C MET A 111 -14.41 -9.69 1.43
N GLU A 112 -15.64 -9.66 1.95
CA GLU A 112 -16.04 -8.82 3.09
C GLU A 112 -15.35 -9.21 4.41
N ASN A 113 -14.95 -10.48 4.55
CA ASN A 113 -14.27 -10.98 5.73
C ASN A 113 -12.77 -10.70 5.74
N VAL A 114 -12.20 -10.16 4.67
CA VAL A 114 -10.78 -9.79 4.59
C VAL A 114 -10.59 -8.32 4.96
N LYS A 115 -9.61 -8.08 5.84
CA LYS A 115 -9.26 -6.73 6.33
C LYS A 115 -7.86 -6.37 5.86
N MET A 116 -7.75 -5.34 5.03
CA MET A 116 -6.48 -4.86 4.53
C MET A 116 -5.83 -3.90 5.52
N LEU A 117 -4.59 -4.20 5.92
CA LEU A 117 -3.74 -3.32 6.72
C LEU A 117 -2.68 -2.70 5.81
N SER A 118 -2.50 -1.38 5.86
CA SER A 118 -1.58 -0.64 5.00
C SER A 118 -1.00 0.58 5.73
N PHE A 119 -0.04 1.29 5.12
CA PHE A 119 0.54 2.50 5.70
C PHE A 119 0.75 3.57 4.63
N HIS A 120 0.03 4.70 4.71
CA HIS A 120 0.12 5.80 3.73
C HIS A 120 -0.13 5.33 2.28
N SER A 121 -1.19 4.57 2.08
CA SER A 121 -1.26 3.57 1.02
C SER A 121 -2.01 3.99 -0.24
N GLY A 122 -2.05 5.29 -0.54
CA GLY A 122 -2.76 5.79 -1.72
C GLY A 122 -2.23 5.13 -3.00
N TYR A 123 -0.91 5.22 -3.22
CA TYR A 123 -0.26 4.62 -4.38
C TYR A 123 -0.36 3.10 -4.40
N ASP A 124 -0.21 2.43 -3.24
CA ASP A 124 -0.29 0.96 -3.16
C ASP A 124 -1.61 0.43 -3.70
N PHE A 125 -2.73 1.04 -3.26
CA PHE A 125 -4.05 0.67 -3.74
C PHE A 125 -4.31 1.14 -5.17
N GLY A 126 -3.70 2.25 -5.59
CA GLY A 126 -3.68 2.64 -6.99
C GLY A 126 -3.09 1.56 -7.89
N TYR A 127 -1.89 1.07 -7.56
CA TYR A 127 -1.26 0.00 -8.32
C TYR A 127 -2.06 -1.30 -8.28
N LEU A 128 -2.60 -1.68 -7.12
CA LEU A 128 -3.43 -2.88 -7.02
C LEU A 128 -4.73 -2.78 -7.84
N LEU A 129 -5.40 -1.62 -7.83
CA LEU A 129 -6.59 -1.44 -8.66
C LEU A 129 -6.24 -1.49 -10.14
N LYS A 130 -5.24 -0.74 -10.60
CA LYS A 130 -4.74 -0.80 -11.99
C LYS A 130 -4.45 -2.24 -12.40
N LEU A 131 -3.77 -2.99 -11.54
CA LEU A 131 -3.41 -4.39 -11.76
C LEU A 131 -4.63 -5.30 -11.88
N LEU A 132 -5.62 -5.13 -11.00
CA LEU A 132 -6.81 -5.98 -10.94
C LEU A 132 -7.88 -5.64 -11.98
N THR A 133 -7.89 -4.40 -12.47
CA THR A 133 -8.84 -3.94 -13.50
C THR A 133 -8.26 -4.05 -14.90
N ASP A 134 -6.94 -4.16 -15.02
CA ASP A 134 -6.20 -4.06 -16.29
C ASP A 134 -6.63 -2.83 -17.12
N ASP A 135 -6.80 -1.71 -16.43
CA ASP A 135 -7.25 -0.44 -17.02
C ASP A 135 -6.64 0.74 -16.26
N HIS A 136 -6.70 1.91 -16.87
CA HIS A 136 -6.37 3.16 -16.21
C HIS A 136 -7.25 3.41 -15.00
N LEU A 137 -6.69 4.10 -14.01
CA LEU A 137 -7.46 4.48 -12.83
C LEU A 137 -8.58 5.48 -13.22
N PRO A 138 -9.72 5.48 -12.48
CA PRO A 138 -10.85 6.37 -12.75
C PRO A 138 -10.45 7.85 -12.87
N ASN A 139 -11.20 8.66 -13.61
CA ASN A 139 -10.84 10.07 -13.78
C ASN A 139 -11.12 10.89 -12.50
N ASP A 140 -12.17 10.55 -11.77
CA ASP A 140 -12.59 11.25 -10.55
C ASP A 140 -12.26 10.41 -9.30
N GLU A 141 -11.85 11.11 -8.22
CA GLU A 141 -11.49 10.48 -6.94
C GLU A 141 -12.66 9.66 -6.33
N GLY A 142 -13.89 10.14 -6.52
CA GLY A 142 -15.09 9.45 -6.04
C GLY A 142 -15.23 8.05 -6.63
N ASP A 143 -15.12 7.94 -7.95
CA ASP A 143 -15.23 6.69 -8.69
C ASP A 143 -14.10 5.71 -8.30
N PHE A 144 -12.90 6.24 -8.04
CA PHE A 144 -11.80 5.45 -7.49
C PHE A 144 -12.14 4.82 -6.15
N PHE A 145 -12.73 5.58 -5.21
CA PHE A 145 -13.10 5.03 -3.92
C PHE A 145 -14.29 4.07 -3.98
N GLU A 146 -15.23 4.29 -4.90
CA GLU A 146 -16.30 3.33 -5.16
C GLU A 146 -15.73 2.00 -5.65
N LEU A 147 -14.79 2.04 -6.61
CA LEU A 147 -14.11 0.86 -7.12
C LEU A 147 -13.24 0.18 -6.07
N LEU A 148 -12.48 0.97 -5.30
CA LEU A 148 -11.65 0.48 -4.20
C LEU A 148 -12.46 -0.31 -3.19
N LYS A 149 -13.66 0.18 -2.85
CA LYS A 149 -14.56 -0.48 -1.89
C LYS A 149 -15.07 -1.83 -2.38
N ILE A 150 -15.22 -2.01 -3.69
CA ILE A 150 -15.62 -3.29 -4.28
C ILE A 150 -14.49 -4.31 -4.08
N TYR A 151 -13.26 -3.97 -4.47
CA TYR A 151 -12.11 -4.88 -4.39
C TYR A 151 -11.58 -5.09 -2.97
N PHE A 152 -11.65 -4.06 -2.12
CA PHE A 152 -11.13 -4.05 -0.76
C PHE A 152 -12.18 -3.48 0.21
N PRO A 153 -13.19 -4.30 0.60
CA PRO A 153 -14.32 -3.84 1.40
C PRO A 153 -13.97 -3.35 2.81
N THR A 154 -12.76 -3.63 3.32
CA THR A 154 -12.28 -3.08 4.59
C THR A 154 -10.79 -2.79 4.51
N VAL A 155 -10.43 -1.51 4.69
CA VAL A 155 -9.05 -1.01 4.65
C VAL A 155 -8.75 -0.23 5.93
N TYR A 156 -7.59 -0.49 6.54
CA TYR A 156 -7.02 0.23 7.67
C TYR A 156 -5.68 0.82 7.29
N ASP A 157 -5.65 2.13 7.05
CA ASP A 157 -4.40 2.85 6.86
C ASP A 157 -3.84 3.27 8.23
N VAL A 158 -2.74 2.63 8.63
CA VAL A 158 -2.06 2.86 9.90
C VAL A 158 -1.63 4.32 10.05
N LYS A 159 -1.11 4.96 8.98
CA LYS A 159 -0.71 6.37 8.99
C LYS A 159 -1.91 7.26 9.30
N TYR A 160 -3.09 6.93 8.78
CA TYR A 160 -4.32 7.64 9.10
C TYR A 160 -4.73 7.42 10.56
N LEU A 161 -4.73 6.17 11.03
CA LEU A 161 -5.12 5.81 12.40
C LEU A 161 -4.24 6.50 13.45
N MET A 162 -2.94 6.65 13.16
CA MET A 162 -1.98 7.35 14.03
C MET A 162 -2.39 8.78 14.37
N LYS A 163 -3.22 9.46 13.57
CA LYS A 163 -3.72 10.81 13.90
C LYS A 163 -4.55 10.86 15.18
N SER A 164 -5.12 9.72 15.58
CA SER A 164 -5.85 9.58 16.84
C SER A 164 -4.92 9.25 18.01
N CYS A 165 -3.66 8.92 17.74
CA CYS A 165 -2.63 8.59 18.73
C CYS A 165 -1.73 9.82 18.95
N LYS A 166 -1.79 10.44 20.13
CA LYS A 166 -1.12 11.74 20.39
C LYS A 166 0.41 11.74 20.23
N ASN A 167 1.06 10.57 20.25
CA ASN A 167 2.51 10.45 20.33
C ASN A 167 3.14 9.79 19.10
N LEU A 168 2.38 9.40 18.07
CA LEU A 168 2.91 8.72 16.89
C LEU A 168 2.96 9.67 15.70
N LYS A 169 4.15 9.82 15.12
CA LYS A 169 4.39 10.62 13.92
C LYS A 169 5.53 10.03 13.09
N GLY A 170 5.62 10.43 11.83
CA GLY A 170 6.72 10.02 10.96
C GLY A 170 6.39 8.93 9.96
N GLY A 171 7.41 8.43 9.27
CA GLY A 171 7.34 7.30 8.35
C GLY A 171 7.23 5.95 9.07
N LEU A 172 7.02 4.86 8.32
CA LEU A 172 6.80 3.52 8.89
C LEU A 172 7.93 3.09 9.82
N GLN A 173 9.19 3.33 9.44
CA GLN A 173 10.34 2.99 10.28
C GLN A 173 10.37 3.80 11.58
N GLU A 174 10.14 5.10 11.52
CA GLU A 174 10.12 5.97 12.71
C GLU A 174 9.00 5.57 13.68
N VAL A 175 7.87 5.14 13.15
CA VAL A 175 6.73 4.63 13.93
C VAL A 175 7.08 3.29 14.56
N ALA A 176 7.73 2.39 13.83
CA ALA A 176 8.21 1.12 14.38
C ALA A 176 9.19 1.34 15.53
N ASP A 177 10.11 2.29 15.39
CA ASP A 177 11.07 2.64 16.45
C ASP A 177 10.35 3.18 17.70
N GLN A 178 9.36 4.06 17.52
CA GLN A 178 8.52 4.60 18.61
C GLN A 178 7.67 3.52 19.32
N LEU A 179 7.31 2.46 18.59
CA LEU A 179 6.55 1.32 19.10
C LEU A 179 7.43 0.18 19.61
N GLU A 180 8.75 0.38 19.61
CA GLU A 180 9.77 -0.62 20.00
C GLU A 180 9.65 -1.93 19.21
N LEU A 181 9.36 -1.81 17.92
CA LEU A 181 9.22 -2.95 17.00
C LEU A 181 10.55 -3.22 16.29
N THR A 182 10.92 -4.51 16.24
CA THR A 182 12.10 -4.95 15.49
C THR A 182 11.69 -5.38 14.09
N ARG A 183 12.24 -4.71 13.07
CA ARG A 183 12.04 -5.09 11.67
C ARG A 183 12.64 -6.47 11.38
N VAL A 184 11.93 -7.26 10.56
CA VAL A 184 12.43 -8.53 10.01
C VAL A 184 12.48 -8.41 8.49
N GLY A 185 13.68 -8.55 7.93
CA GLY A 185 13.94 -8.39 6.50
C GLY A 185 14.51 -7.00 6.14
N PRO A 186 14.86 -6.79 4.86
CA PRO A 186 15.44 -5.54 4.39
C PRO A 186 14.44 -4.38 4.46
N GLN A 187 14.88 -3.17 4.79
CA GLN A 187 14.05 -1.97 4.74
C GLN A 187 13.85 -1.54 3.27
N HIS A 188 12.70 -0.94 2.93
CA HIS A 188 12.35 -0.53 1.55
C HIS A 188 12.32 -1.72 0.60
N GLN A 189 11.68 -2.79 1.08
CA GLN A 189 11.23 -3.91 0.27
C GLN A 189 9.86 -4.33 0.78
N ALA A 190 8.93 -4.45 -0.16
CA ALA A 190 7.51 -4.55 0.13
C ALA A 190 7.17 -5.69 1.13
N GLY A 191 7.87 -6.83 1.07
CA GLY A 191 7.64 -7.94 2.01
C GLY A 191 7.88 -7.53 3.46
N SER A 192 9.07 -7.04 3.76
CA SER A 192 9.49 -6.57 5.09
C SER A 192 8.65 -5.40 5.59
N ASP A 193 8.34 -4.44 4.71
CA ASP A 193 7.50 -3.29 5.04
C ASP A 193 6.04 -3.68 5.28
N SER A 194 5.51 -4.66 4.53
CA SER A 194 4.16 -5.20 4.78
C SER A 194 4.05 -5.90 6.14
N LEU A 195 5.12 -6.58 6.58
CA LEU A 195 5.17 -7.25 7.87
C LEU A 195 5.25 -6.22 9.00
N LEU A 196 6.13 -5.21 8.85
CA LEU A 196 6.28 -4.15 9.83
C LEU A 196 5.00 -3.32 9.97
N THR A 197 4.29 -3.07 8.87
CA THR A 197 2.96 -2.45 8.86
C THR A 197 1.96 -3.24 9.70
N GLY A 198 1.91 -4.56 9.53
CA GLY A 198 1.07 -5.43 10.35
C GLY A 198 1.42 -5.36 11.84
N MET A 199 2.71 -5.46 12.16
CA MET A 199 3.21 -5.34 13.54
C MET A 199 2.84 -3.99 14.18
N ALA A 200 3.01 -2.89 13.45
CA ALA A 200 2.67 -1.55 13.90
C ALA A 200 1.17 -1.42 14.22
N PHE A 201 0.31 -1.91 13.33
CA PHE A 201 -1.14 -1.90 13.56
C PHE A 201 -1.53 -2.63 14.85
N PHE A 202 -1.06 -3.87 15.04
CA PHE A 202 -1.44 -4.66 16.21
C PHE A 202 -0.86 -4.08 17.51
N LYS A 203 0.38 -3.57 17.48
CA LYS A 203 1.00 -2.91 18.64
C LYS A 203 0.25 -1.63 19.03
N MET A 204 -0.16 -0.82 18.05
CA MET A 204 -1.02 0.36 18.30
C MET A 204 -2.36 -0.05 18.92
N ARG A 205 -2.98 -1.13 18.42
CA ARG A 205 -4.25 -1.65 18.93
C ARG A 205 -4.19 -2.09 20.38
N GLU A 206 -3.07 -2.67 20.83
CA GLU A 206 -2.86 -3.06 22.22
C GLU A 206 -2.73 -1.85 23.17
N GLY A 207 -1.91 -0.87 22.77
CA GLY A 207 -1.57 0.29 23.61
C GLY A 207 -2.71 1.31 23.81
N ASP A 208 -3.63 1.40 22.84
CA ASP A 208 -4.72 2.38 22.81
C ASP A 208 -6.11 1.72 22.91
N SER A 209 -6.22 0.59 23.61
CA SER A 209 -7.44 -0.24 23.72
C SER A 209 -8.70 0.52 24.18
N SER A 210 -8.58 1.67 24.85
CA SER A 210 -9.70 2.57 25.20
C SER A 210 -10.09 3.57 24.08
N ASN A 211 -9.19 3.94 23.18
CA ASN A 211 -9.43 4.88 22.07
C ASN A 211 -9.73 4.17 20.75
N LEU A 212 -9.10 3.01 20.48
CA LEU A 212 -9.30 2.24 19.26
C LEU A 212 -10.57 1.38 19.27
N SER A 213 -11.10 1.05 20.45
CA SER A 213 -12.42 0.39 20.60
C SER A 213 -13.61 1.32 20.34
N SER A 214 -13.40 2.65 20.42
CA SER A 214 -14.41 3.68 20.12
C SER A 214 -14.27 4.27 18.70
N LEU A 215 -13.12 4.06 18.05
CA LEU A 215 -13.01 4.17 16.61
C LEU A 215 -13.82 3.04 15.99
N ASN A 216 -15.00 3.37 15.44
CA ASN A 216 -15.69 2.47 14.52
C ASN A 216 -14.68 2.13 13.41
N LEU A 217 -14.03 0.99 13.54
CA LEU A 217 -12.98 0.50 12.64
C LEU A 217 -13.55 0.34 11.19
N GLU A 218 -14.87 0.33 11.02
CA GLU A 218 -15.55 0.42 9.73
C GLU A 218 -15.41 1.78 8.98
N LEU A 219 -14.84 2.83 9.57
CA LEU A 219 -14.99 4.21 9.06
C LEU A 219 -14.01 4.69 7.97
N LEU A 220 -13.14 3.86 7.41
CA LEU A 220 -12.22 4.31 6.35
C LEU A 220 -12.82 4.35 4.94
N LEU A 221 -14.07 3.90 4.76
CA LEU A 221 -14.74 3.87 3.45
C LEU A 221 -15.89 4.87 3.31
N CYS A 222 -16.02 5.85 4.21
CA CYS A 222 -17.05 6.88 4.10
C CYS A 222 -16.51 8.12 3.36
N PRO A 223 -17.04 8.44 2.16
CA PRO A 223 -16.59 9.59 1.34
C PRO A 223 -16.58 10.92 2.11
N CYS A 224 -17.44 11.06 3.12
CA CYS A 224 -17.60 12.28 3.90
C CYS A 224 -16.54 12.48 5.01
N LYS A 225 -15.75 11.46 5.39
CA LYS A 225 -14.71 11.58 6.44
C LYS A 225 -13.28 11.43 5.94
N LEU A 226 -13.11 11.03 4.68
CA LEU A 226 -11.81 11.07 3.99
C LEU A 226 -11.30 12.51 3.74
N HIS A 227 -12.20 13.50 3.87
CA HIS A 227 -12.00 14.91 3.53
C HIS A 227 -10.96 15.69 4.36
N ARG A 228 -10.14 15.05 5.21
CA ARG A 228 -9.06 15.74 5.92
C ARG A 228 -7.77 14.91 5.97
N LYS A 229 -6.91 15.18 4.99
CA LYS A 229 -5.45 15.00 5.05
C LYS A 229 -4.89 13.59 4.82
N ILE A 230 -5.28 12.90 3.76
CA ILE A 230 -4.47 11.75 3.29
C ILE A 230 -3.10 12.20 2.71
N CYS A 231 -2.84 13.52 2.61
CA CYS A 231 -1.67 14.05 1.91
C CYS A 231 -0.88 15.10 2.72
N ASP A 232 -0.46 14.75 3.94
CA ASP A 232 0.66 15.40 4.67
C ASP A 232 1.61 14.30 5.20
#